data_AF-A0A965F0V5-F1
#
_entry.id   AF-A0A965F0V5-F1
#
_cell.length_a   1.000
_cell.length_b   1.000
_cell.length_c   1.000
_cell.angle_alpha   90.00
_cell.angle_beta   90.00
_cell.angle_gamma   90.00
#
_symmetry.space_group_name_H-M   'P 1'
#
loop_
_entity.id
_entity.type
_entity.pdbx_description
1 polymer ?
#
loop_
_entity_poly.entity_id
_entity_poly.type
_entity_poly.pdbx_seq_one_letter_code
_entity_poly.pdbx_strand_id
1 'polypeptide(L)'
;MESTDFGAGDGKRMGWVTTFARALVVTLTNPKVGLFYVAMLPPFLPEGVPPVLGGLLLAGIHNLEAIAWYSVLIWGANLAREMFARPRVRQWMELVSGTALVGFGLRVAFDR
;
A
#
# COMPACT_ATOMS: atom_id res chain seq x y z
N MET A 1 28.01 -4.93 -29.13
CA MET A 1 26.57 -4.95 -29.41
C MET A 1 25.99 -6.05 -28.53
N GLU A 2 25.83 -5.75 -27.24
CA GLU A 2 25.42 -6.73 -26.22
C GLU A 2 23.95 -6.40 -25.90
N SER A 3 23.04 -7.17 -26.49
CA SER A 3 21.62 -7.08 -26.18
C SER A 3 21.39 -7.71 -24.81
N THR A 4 21.26 -6.88 -23.77
CA THR A 4 20.72 -7.30 -22.49
C THR A 4 19.27 -7.73 -22.70
N ASP A 5 19.08 -9.02 -22.94
CA ASP A 5 17.80 -9.70 -22.85
C ASP A 5 17.39 -9.71 -21.36
N PHE A 6 16.71 -8.63 -20.95
CA PHE A 6 15.97 -8.65 -19.70
C PHE A 6 14.82 -9.60 -19.90
N GLY A 7 15.03 -10.85 -19.49
CA GLY A 7 14.04 -11.91 -19.48
C GLY A 7 12.70 -11.35 -19.03
N ALA A 8 11.80 -11.19 -20.00
CA ALA A 8 10.40 -10.91 -19.76
C ALA A 8 9.88 -12.11 -18.97
N GLY A 9 9.87 -11.97 -17.63
CA GLY A 9 9.30 -12.96 -16.74
C GLY A 9 7.88 -13.21 -17.22
N ASP A 10 7.65 -14.41 -17.74
CA ASP A 10 6.38 -14.90 -18.24
C ASP A 10 5.43 -14.99 -17.04
N GLY A 11 4.86 -13.84 -16.68
CA GLY A 11 3.92 -13.68 -15.60
C GLY A 11 2.63 -14.33 -16.02
N LYS A 12 2.56 -15.67 -15.88
CA LYS A 12 1.30 -16.42 -15.91
C LYS A 12 0.30 -15.61 -15.09
N ARG A 13 -0.68 -15.01 -15.76
CA ARG A 13 -1.77 -14.29 -15.12
C ARG A 13 -2.36 -15.23 -14.08
N MET A 14 -2.01 -15.03 -12.80
CA MET A 14 -2.56 -15.84 -11.73
C MET A 14 -4.08 -15.67 -11.78
N GLY A 15 -4.80 -16.79 -11.72
CA GLY A 15 -6.25 -16.75 -11.62
C GLY A 15 -6.67 -15.85 -10.46
N TRP A 16 -7.79 -15.15 -10.63
CA TRP A 16 -8.32 -14.24 -9.61
C TRP A 16 -8.41 -14.90 -8.23
N VAL A 17 -8.74 -16.19 -8.19
CA VAL A 17 -8.81 -17.02 -6.98
C VAL A 17 -7.44 -17.17 -6.31
N THR A 18 -6.37 -17.47 -7.07
CA THR A 18 -5.03 -17.63 -6.50
C THR A 18 -4.45 -16.31 -6.01
N THR A 19 -4.72 -15.22 -6.74
CA THR A 19 -4.34 -13.87 -6.32
C THR A 19 -5.07 -13.45 -5.03
N PHE A 20 -6.38 -13.71 -4.93
CA PHE A 20 -7.17 -13.45 -3.73
C PHE A 20 -6.70 -14.29 -2.53
N ALA A 21 -6.49 -15.59 -2.72
CA ALA A 21 -6.00 -16.47 -1.67
C ALA A 21 -4.63 -16.02 -1.14
N ARG A 22 -3.73 -15.59 -2.02
CA ARG A 22 -2.42 -15.06 -1.63
C ARG A 22 -2.56 -13.75 -0.86
N ALA A 23 -3.41 -12.83 -1.32
CA ALA A 23 -3.68 -11.57 -0.62
C ALA A 23 -4.29 -11.81 0.77
N LEU A 24 -5.21 -12.77 0.88
CA LEU A 24 -5.83 -13.18 2.14
C LEU A 24 -4.78 -13.73 3.10
N VAL A 25 -3.94 -14.67 2.66
CA VAL A 25 -2.87 -15.24 3.49
C VAL A 25 -1.90 -14.16 3.96
N VAL A 26 -1.42 -13.29 3.07
CA VAL A 26 -0.51 -12.18 3.43
C VAL A 26 -1.15 -11.25 4.48
N THR A 27 -2.43 -10.97 4.34
CA THR A 27 -3.16 -10.08 5.26
C THR A 27 -3.36 -10.76 6.62
N LEU A 28 -3.74 -12.05 6.64
CA LEU A 28 -3.94 -12.81 7.88
C LEU A 28 -2.63 -13.12 8.61
N THR A 29 -1.54 -13.34 7.87
CA THR A 29 -0.20 -13.56 8.43
C THR A 29 0.44 -12.25 8.91
N ASN A 30 -0.16 -11.08 8.67
CA ASN A 30 0.33 -9.82 9.19
C ASN A 30 -0.19 -9.60 10.64
N PRO A 31 0.63 -9.86 11.67
CA PRO A 31 0.18 -9.76 13.06
C PRO A 31 -0.25 -8.33 13.43
N LYS A 32 0.22 -7.31 12.70
CA LYS A 32 -0.12 -5.91 12.93
C LYS A 32 -1.60 -5.63 12.66
N VAL A 33 -2.19 -6.30 11.66
CA VAL A 33 -3.61 -6.17 11.33
C VAL A 33 -4.45 -6.75 12.47
N GLY A 34 -4.12 -7.96 12.93
CA GLY A 34 -4.79 -8.57 14.09
C GLY A 34 -4.69 -7.71 15.34
N LEU A 35 -3.49 -7.19 15.64
CA LEU A 35 -3.26 -6.34 16.81
C LEU A 35 -4.01 -5.00 16.73
N PHE A 36 -4.07 -4.39 15.54
CA PHE A 36 -4.86 -3.18 15.28
C PHE A 36 -6.34 -3.43 15.56
N TYR A 37 -6.91 -4.54 15.07
CA TYR A 37 -8.31 -4.87 15.32
C TYR A 37 -8.58 -5.11 16.80
N VAL A 38 -7.71 -5.84 17.51
CA VAL A 38 -7.85 -6.04 18.97
C VAL A 38 -7.79 -4.72 19.74
N ALA A 39 -6.95 -3.77 19.31
CA ALA A 39 -6.79 -2.48 19.97
C ALA A 39 -7.90 -1.47 19.62
N MET A 40 -8.44 -1.52 18.39
CA MET A 40 -9.40 -0.53 17.88
C MET A 40 -10.85 -0.97 17.97
N LEU A 41 -11.20 -2.26 17.87
CA LEU A 41 -12.60 -2.69 17.93
C LEU A 41 -13.31 -2.32 19.24
N PRO A 42 -12.74 -2.61 20.44
CA PRO A 42 -13.47 -2.45 21.69
C PRO A 42 -14.03 -1.03 21.92
N PRO A 43 -13.28 0.06 21.66
CA PRO A 43 -13.80 1.42 21.86
C PRO A 43 -14.82 1.90 20.82
N PHE A 44 -14.92 1.28 19.63
CA PHE A 44 -15.86 1.70 18.58
C PHE A 44 -17.14 0.86 18.51
N LEU A 45 -17.30 -0.14 19.38
CA LEU A 45 -18.50 -0.97 19.44
C LEU A 45 -19.52 -0.36 20.42
N PRO A 46 -20.73 -0.01 19.96
CA PRO A 46 -21.81 0.37 20.85
C PRO A 46 -22.21 -0.83 21.72
N GLU A 47 -22.51 -0.59 22.99
CA GLU A 47 -23.08 -1.61 23.87
C GLU A 47 -24.38 -2.16 23.26
N GLY A 48 -24.42 -3.47 22.99
CA GLY A 48 -25.61 -4.15 22.43
C GLY A 48 -25.52 -4.55 20.94
N VAL A 49 -24.46 -4.18 20.21
CA VAL A 49 -24.26 -4.64 18.82
C VAL A 49 -23.31 -5.85 18.78
N PRO A 50 -23.59 -6.90 17.98
CA PRO A 50 -22.66 -8.01 17.81
C PRO A 50 -21.27 -7.52 17.32
N PRO A 51 -20.16 -7.87 18.00
CA PRO A 51 -18.82 -7.36 17.68
C PRO A 51 -18.38 -7.61 16.24
N VAL A 52 -18.78 -8.76 15.68
CA VAL A 52 -18.51 -9.13 14.29
C VAL A 52 -19.17 -8.17 13.31
N LEU A 53 -20.43 -7.78 13.58
CA LEU A 53 -21.17 -6.89 12.70
C LEU A 53 -20.60 -5.46 12.72
N GLY A 54 -20.26 -4.96 13.92
CA GLY A 54 -19.61 -3.65 14.06
C GLY A 54 -18.21 -3.62 13.42
N GLY A 55 -17.42 -4.67 13.59
CA GLY A 55 -16.11 -4.80 12.93
C GLY A 55 -16.20 -4.83 11.41
N LEU A 56 -17.18 -5.57 10.84
CA LEU A 56 -17.41 -5.61 9.40
C LEU A 56 -17.85 -4.25 8.85
N LEU A 57 -18.71 -3.53 9.56
CA LEU A 57 -19.13 -2.17 9.17
C LEU A 57 -17.95 -1.20 9.17
N LEU A 58 -17.13 -1.21 10.22
CA LEU A 58 -15.95 -0.34 10.31
C LEU A 58 -14.95 -0.65 9.18
N ALA A 59 -14.68 -1.94 8.93
CA ALA A 59 -13.81 -2.37 7.84
C ALA A 59 -14.39 -1.97 6.46
N GLY A 60 -15.70 -2.07 6.29
CA GLY A 60 -16.40 -1.63 5.08
C GLY A 60 -16.23 -0.13 4.84
N ILE A 61 -16.48 0.70 5.85
CA ILE A 61 -16.30 2.16 5.78
C ILE A 61 -14.85 2.50 5.45
N HIS A 62 -13.89 1.88 6.14
CA HIS A 62 -12.47 2.10 5.88
C HIS A 62 -12.08 1.73 4.44
N ASN A 63 -12.56 0.60 3.92
CA ASN A 63 -12.31 0.22 2.53
C ASN A 63 -12.92 1.21 1.53
N LEU A 64 -14.12 1.72 1.79
CA LEU A 64 -14.75 2.72 0.93
C LEU A 64 -13.96 4.03 0.91
N GLU A 65 -13.48 4.48 2.07
CA GLU A 65 -12.62 5.65 2.20
C GLU A 65 -11.30 5.44 1.45
N ALA A 66 -10.65 4.29 1.64
CA ALA A 66 -9.42 3.95 0.94
C ALA A 66 -9.62 3.90 -0.59
N ILE A 67 -10.71 3.31 -1.06
CA ILE A 67 -11.05 3.28 -2.50
C ILE A 67 -11.24 4.70 -3.02
N ALA A 68 -12.04 5.53 -2.33
CA ALA A 68 -12.27 6.91 -2.74
C ALA A 68 -10.94 7.70 -2.81
N TRP A 69 -10.11 7.56 -1.77
CA TRP A 69 -8.81 8.21 -1.69
C TRP A 69 -7.87 7.75 -2.81
N TYR A 70 -7.71 6.44 -3.01
CA TYR A 70 -6.87 5.91 -4.09
C TYR A 70 -7.40 6.27 -5.47
N SER A 71 -8.72 6.31 -5.68
CA SER A 71 -9.31 6.79 -6.91
C SER A 71 -8.92 8.25 -7.20
N VAL A 72 -8.99 9.13 -6.19
CA VAL A 72 -8.54 10.53 -6.32
C VAL A 72 -7.05 10.59 -6.66
N LEU A 73 -6.21 9.81 -5.98
CA LEU A 73 -4.77 9.76 -6.27
C LEU A 73 -4.47 9.25 -7.68
N ILE A 74 -5.13 8.18 -8.13
CA ILE A 74 -4.97 7.62 -9.49
C ILE A 74 -5.40 8.66 -10.53
N TRP A 75 -6.52 9.32 -10.30
CA TRP A 75 -7.02 10.33 -11.24
C TRP A 75 -6.11 11.55 -11.30
N GLY A 76 -5.68 12.06 -10.14
CA GLY A 76 -4.70 13.13 -10.04
C GLY A 76 -3.35 12.76 -10.69
N ALA A 77 -2.87 11.53 -10.49
CA ALA A 77 -1.67 11.02 -11.13
C ALA A 77 -1.81 10.93 -12.65
N ASN A 78 -2.98 10.54 -13.16
CA ASN A 78 -3.27 10.53 -14.59
C ASN A 78 -3.28 11.94 -15.18
N LEU A 79 -3.85 12.94 -14.49
CA LEU A 79 -3.80 14.34 -14.92
C LEU A 79 -2.36 14.89 -14.91
N ALA A 80 -1.58 14.53 -13.89
CA ALA A 80 -0.18 14.93 -13.75
C ALA A 80 0.79 14.07 -14.58
N ARG A 81 0.30 13.08 -15.35
CA ARG A 81 1.12 12.11 -16.07
C ARG A 81 2.13 12.76 -17.00
N GLU A 82 1.71 13.79 -17.73
CA GLU A 82 2.59 14.55 -18.63
C GLU A 82 3.63 15.39 -17.88
N MET A 83 3.28 15.89 -16.68
CA MET A 83 4.22 16.59 -15.81
C MET A 83 5.28 15.64 -15.24
N PHE A 84 4.87 14.46 -14.77
CA PHE A 84 5.78 13.42 -14.28
C PHE A 84 6.64 12.80 -15.39
N ALA A 85 6.17 12.79 -16.63
CA ALA A 85 6.96 12.36 -17.79
C ALA A 85 8.13 13.31 -18.11
N ARG A 86 8.16 14.52 -17.54
CA ARG A 86 9.27 15.46 -17.75
C ARG A 86 10.53 14.95 -17.06
N PRO A 87 11.67 14.83 -17.76
CA PRO A 87 12.92 14.29 -17.20
C PRO A 87 13.36 14.99 -15.91
N ARG A 88 13.17 16.31 -15.86
CA ARG A 88 13.51 17.14 -14.70
C ARG A 88 12.71 16.75 -13.45
N VAL A 89 11.40 16.51 -13.58
CA VAL A 89 10.54 16.16 -12.43
C VAL A 89 10.93 14.80 -11.88
N ARG A 90 11.17 13.83 -12.77
CA ARG A 90 11.64 12.50 -12.39
C ARG A 90 12.99 12.55 -11.66
N GLN A 91 13.95 13.33 -12.16
CA GLN A 91 15.25 13.52 -11.50
C GLN A 91 15.10 14.11 -10.10
N TRP A 92 14.23 15.10 -9.90
CA TRP A 92 13.98 15.66 -8.56
C TRP A 92 13.36 14.64 -7.62
N MET A 93 12.40 13.84 -8.08
CA MET A 93 11.79 12.78 -7.26
C MET A 93 12.81 11.71 -6.85
N GLU A 94 13.67 11.30 -7.78
CA GLU A 94 14.76 10.34 -7.52
C GLU A 94 15.78 10.92 -6.54
N LEU A 95 16.19 12.19 -6.71
CA LEU A 95 17.11 12.87 -5.81
C LEU A 95 16.53 13.02 -4.41
N VAL A 96 15.29 13.47 -4.28
CA VAL A 96 14.65 13.65 -2.95
C VAL A 96 14.52 12.30 -2.25
N SER A 97 14.06 11.26 -2.95
CA SER A 97 13.88 9.93 -2.37
C SER A 97 15.22 9.30 -1.96
N GLY A 98 16.22 9.38 -2.84
CA GLY A 98 17.57 8.89 -2.55
C GLY A 98 18.23 9.65 -1.40
N THR A 99 18.10 10.97 -1.37
CA THR A 99 18.62 11.81 -0.28
C THR A 99 17.94 11.50 1.04
N ALA A 100 16.61 11.33 1.05
CA ALA A 100 15.86 10.96 2.24
C ALA A 100 16.29 9.58 2.77
N LEU A 101 16.46 8.58 1.89
CA LEU A 101 16.93 7.24 2.25
C LEU A 101 18.35 7.26 2.83
N VAL A 102 19.28 7.98 2.21
CA VAL A 102 20.64 8.15 2.74
C VAL A 102 20.59 8.87 4.09
N GLY A 103 19.79 9.92 4.21
CA GLY A 103 19.61 10.65 5.47
C GLY A 103 19.04 9.76 6.59
N PHE A 104 18.02 8.96 6.29
CA PHE A 104 17.47 7.97 7.23
C PHE A 104 18.49 6.88 7.58
N GLY A 105 19.22 6.35 6.60
CA GLY A 105 20.25 5.33 6.82
C GLY A 105 21.40 5.83 7.68
N LEU A 106 21.87 7.05 7.46
CA LEU A 106 22.86 7.71 8.31
C LEU A 106 22.30 7.94 9.70
N ARG A 107 21.07 8.47 9.81
CA ARG A 107 20.42 8.65 11.10
C ARG A 107 20.35 7.35 11.88
N VAL A 108 19.92 6.25 11.26
CA VAL A 108 19.85 4.93 11.92
C VAL A 108 21.24 4.38 12.25
N ALA A 109 22.26 4.64 11.42
CA ALA A 109 23.62 4.22 11.70
C ALA A 109 24.25 4.97 12.90
N PHE A 110 23.78 6.19 13.17
CA PHE A 110 24.26 7.04 14.27
C PHE A 110 23.32 7.07 15.49
N ASP A 111 22.03 6.76 15.32
CA ASP A 111 21.08 6.41 16.40
C ASP A 111 21.47 5.00 16.89
N ARG A 112 22.27 4.94 17.96
CA ARG A 112 22.56 3.71 18.71
C ARG A 112 21.43 3.37 19.66
#